data_AF-A0A398D544-F1
#
_entry.id   AF-A0A398D544-F1
#
_cell.length_a   1.000
_cell.length_b   1.000
_cell.length_c   1.000
_cell.angle_alpha   90.00
_cell.angle_beta   90.00
_cell.angle_gamma   90.00
#
_symmetry.space_group_name_H-M   'P 1'
#
loop_
_entity.id
_entity.type
_entity.pdbx_description
1 polymer ?
#
loop_
_entity_poly.entity_id
_entity_poly.type
_entity_poly.pdbx_seq_one_letter_code
_entity_poly.pdbx_strand_id
1 'polypeptide(L)'
;RSDVDHPDKYRFEFNQHRVTVVDISKLKPVAQKFIVGSTLKMLMTQKEAQGRKPYVFVVLDELNKYAPREGHSPIQDILLDIAERGRSLGVILIGAQQSASRVEKRITGNASIRVNGRLDFAESQSPEYDYLPESFRLRSTIIKPGTMIVHQPDIPAPVLINFPLPAWATRGEEVDDQDLDKAAREFAEKF
;
A
#
# COMPACT_ATOMS: atom_id res chain seq x y z
N ARG A 1 11.44 -16.16 -28.41
CA ARG A 1 11.19 -16.92 -27.17
C ARG A 1 12.53 -16.99 -26.46
N SER A 2 12.67 -16.28 -25.35
CA SER A 2 13.88 -16.30 -24.54
C SER A 2 13.89 -17.60 -23.72
N ASP A 3 14.89 -18.45 -23.93
CA ASP A 3 15.17 -19.61 -23.07
C ASP A 3 15.59 -19.08 -21.70
N VAL A 4 14.69 -19.21 -20.73
CA VAL A 4 14.99 -18.96 -19.33
C VAL A 4 15.25 -20.33 -18.71
N ASP A 5 16.45 -20.56 -18.20
CA ASP A 5 16.78 -21.78 -17.49
C ASP A 5 15.87 -21.95 -16.26
N HIS A 6 15.26 -23.14 -16.14
CA HIS A 6 14.32 -23.52 -15.07
C HIS A 6 13.12 -22.57 -14.90
N PRO A 7 12.22 -22.47 -15.91
CA PRO A 7 11.08 -21.55 -15.87
C PRO A 7 10.15 -21.81 -14.67
N ASP A 8 10.05 -23.06 -14.22
CA ASP A 8 9.23 -23.45 -13.07
C ASP A 8 9.68 -22.80 -11.76
N LYS A 9 10.98 -22.48 -11.62
CA LYS A 9 11.52 -21.81 -10.43
C LYS A 9 11.01 -20.38 -10.28
N TYR A 10 10.65 -19.74 -11.39
CA TYR A 10 10.17 -18.36 -11.44
C TYR A 10 8.65 -18.28 -11.56
N ARG A 11 7.94 -19.41 -11.39
CA ARG A 11 6.49 -19.44 -11.41
C ARG A 11 5.94 -18.67 -10.21
N PHE A 12 5.15 -17.65 -10.49
CA PHE A 12 4.57 -16.81 -9.47
C PHE A 12 3.29 -17.44 -8.94
N GLU A 13 3.34 -17.96 -7.71
CA GLU A 13 2.19 -18.60 -7.05
C GLU A 13 1.70 -17.78 -5.86
N PHE A 14 0.49 -17.24 -6.00
CA PHE A 14 -0.12 -16.35 -5.00
C PHE A 14 -0.81 -17.06 -3.84
N ASN A 15 -0.98 -18.39 -3.93
CA ASN A 15 -1.91 -19.13 -3.08
C ASN A 15 -1.22 -20.14 -2.13
N GLN A 16 -0.12 -19.72 -1.52
CA GLN A 16 0.66 -20.59 -0.63
C GLN A 16 0.87 -20.01 0.77
N HIS A 17 -0.01 -19.11 1.22
CA HIS A 17 0.07 -18.48 2.56
C HIS A 17 1.47 -17.89 2.86
N ARG A 18 2.15 -17.36 1.83
CA ARG A 18 3.48 -16.75 1.95
C ARG A 18 3.43 -15.27 1.62
N VAL A 19 4.42 -14.54 2.14
CA VAL A 19 4.77 -13.21 1.64
C VAL A 19 5.66 -13.37 0.41
N THR A 20 5.28 -12.78 -0.71
CA THR A 20 6.09 -12.78 -1.93
C THR A 20 6.50 -11.36 -2.26
N VAL A 21 7.81 -11.12 -2.34
CA VAL A 21 8.38 -9.82 -2.68
C VAL A 21 8.92 -9.87 -4.10
N VAL A 22 8.46 -8.95 -4.95
CA VAL A 22 8.95 -8.79 -6.32
C VAL A 22 9.85 -7.55 -6.36
N ASP A 23 11.17 -7.76 -6.24
CA ASP A 23 12.12 -6.66 -6.32
C ASP A 23 12.27 -6.19 -7.78
N ILE A 24 11.77 -4.99 -8.05
CA ILE A 24 11.84 -4.32 -9.36
C ILE A 24 12.75 -3.09 -9.34
N SER A 25 13.46 -2.84 -8.23
CA SER A 25 14.23 -1.60 -7.99
C SER A 25 15.31 -1.34 -9.04
N LYS A 26 15.97 -2.39 -9.52
CA LYS A 26 17.06 -2.32 -10.51
C LYS A 26 16.61 -2.17 -11.96
N LEU A 27 15.31 -2.21 -12.21
CA LEU A 27 14.75 -2.19 -13.56
C LEU A 27 14.47 -0.77 -14.04
N LYS A 28 14.53 -0.57 -15.36
CA LYS A 28 14.09 0.69 -15.98
C LYS A 28 12.59 0.92 -15.74
N PRO A 29 12.11 2.17 -15.67
CA PRO A 29 10.70 2.47 -15.35
C PRO A 29 9.68 1.74 -16.23
N VAL A 30 9.96 1.59 -17.53
CA VAL A 30 9.08 0.86 -18.47
C VAL A 30 8.98 -0.63 -18.09
N ALA A 31 10.09 -1.25 -17.69
CA ALA A 31 10.12 -2.65 -17.27
C ALA A 31 9.41 -2.84 -15.91
N GLN A 32 9.57 -1.90 -14.98
CA GLN A 32 8.83 -1.90 -13.72
C GLN A 32 7.32 -1.89 -13.97
N LYS A 33 6.83 -0.97 -14.80
CA LYS A 33 5.40 -0.89 -15.17
C LYS A 33 4.92 -2.17 -15.85
N PHE A 34 5.73 -2.76 -16.74
CA PHE A 34 5.38 -4.02 -17.40
C PHE A 34 5.25 -5.19 -16.41
N ILE A 35 6.21 -5.37 -15.50
CA ILE A 35 6.19 -6.46 -14.51
C ILE A 35 4.99 -6.31 -13.57
N VAL A 36 4.76 -5.10 -13.03
CA VAL A 36 3.62 -4.88 -12.14
C VAL A 36 2.31 -5.11 -12.90
N GLY A 37 2.15 -4.55 -14.09
CA GLY A 37 0.92 -4.70 -14.88
C GLY A 37 0.63 -6.15 -15.27
N SER A 38 1.64 -6.90 -15.71
CA SER A 38 1.48 -8.32 -16.05
C SER A 38 1.17 -9.18 -14.83
N THR A 39 1.82 -8.91 -13.69
CA THR A 39 1.57 -9.60 -12.42
C THR A 39 0.15 -9.39 -11.92
N LEU A 40 -0.32 -8.14 -11.91
CA LEU A 40 -1.67 -7.79 -11.48
C LEU A 40 -2.75 -8.35 -12.41
N LYS A 41 -2.52 -8.29 -13.73
CA LYS A 41 -3.44 -8.89 -14.71
C LYS A 41 -3.56 -10.40 -14.51
N MET A 42 -2.42 -11.08 -14.37
CA MET A 42 -2.38 -12.52 -14.12
C MET A 42 -3.10 -12.89 -12.82
N LEU A 43 -2.88 -12.12 -11.75
CA LEU A 43 -3.58 -12.30 -10.47
C LEU A 43 -5.09 -12.19 -10.65
N MET A 44 -5.56 -11.12 -11.30
CA MET A 44 -6.99 -10.88 -11.48
C MET A 44 -7.64 -12.00 -12.32
N THR A 45 -7.03 -12.39 -13.43
CA THR A 45 -7.53 -13.51 -14.26
C THR A 45 -7.59 -14.82 -13.48
N GLN A 46 -6.58 -15.12 -12.66
CA GLN A 46 -6.59 -16.31 -11.81
C GLN A 46 -7.70 -16.24 -10.76
N LYS A 47 -7.95 -15.06 -10.19
CA LYS A 47 -9.00 -14.81 -9.20
C LYS A 47 -10.40 -14.84 -9.75
N GLU A 48 -10.61 -14.39 -10.98
CA GLU A 48 -11.89 -14.54 -11.68
C GLU A 48 -12.27 -16.02 -11.84
N ALA A 49 -11.29 -16.90 -12.12
CA ALA A 49 -11.53 -18.34 -12.22
C ALA A 49 -11.67 -19.03 -10.85
N GLN A 50 -10.93 -18.57 -9.84
CA GLN A 50 -10.90 -19.20 -8.51
C GLN A 50 -12.07 -18.74 -7.60
N GLY A 51 -12.58 -17.54 -7.81
CA GLY A 51 -13.54 -16.88 -6.93
C GLY A 51 -12.89 -16.21 -5.72
N ARG A 52 -13.72 -15.89 -4.71
CA ARG A 52 -13.36 -14.97 -3.62
C ARG A 52 -12.26 -15.49 -2.67
N LYS A 53 -12.16 -16.79 -2.45
CA LYS A 53 -11.20 -17.37 -1.50
C LYS A 53 -10.09 -18.12 -2.24
N PRO A 54 -8.86 -18.10 -1.69
CA PRO A 54 -8.41 -17.38 -0.48
C PRO A 54 -8.18 -15.89 -0.74
N TYR A 55 -7.98 -15.08 0.30
CA TYR A 55 -7.71 -13.65 0.10
C TYR A 55 -6.26 -13.42 -0.35
N VAL A 56 -6.05 -12.45 -1.24
CA VAL A 56 -4.72 -12.01 -1.68
C VAL A 56 -4.58 -10.52 -1.40
N PHE A 57 -3.55 -10.18 -0.64
CA PHE A 57 -3.18 -8.79 -0.35
C PHE A 57 -2.08 -8.37 -1.32
N VAL A 58 -2.34 -7.29 -2.04
CA VAL A 58 -1.39 -6.68 -2.98
C VAL A 58 -0.91 -5.38 -2.37
N VAL A 59 0.37 -5.31 -2.02
CA VAL A 59 0.99 -4.08 -1.54
C VAL A 59 1.73 -3.44 -2.70
N LEU A 60 1.42 -2.19 -3.00
CA LEU A 60 2.01 -1.46 -4.11
C LEU A 60 2.41 -0.06 -3.66
N ASP A 61 3.73 0.19 -3.69
CA ASP A 61 4.32 1.49 -3.36
C ASP A 61 4.40 2.39 -4.59
N GLU A 62 4.38 3.70 -4.38
CA GLU A 62 4.32 4.74 -5.40
C GLU A 62 3.13 4.57 -6.37
N LEU A 63 1.89 4.51 -5.86
CA LEU A 63 0.69 4.34 -6.70
C LEU A 63 0.63 5.30 -7.89
N ASN A 64 1.04 6.55 -7.71
CA ASN A 64 1.04 7.60 -8.75
C ASN A 64 1.91 7.25 -9.97
N LYS A 65 2.89 6.35 -9.82
CA LYS A 65 3.73 5.88 -10.92
C LYS A 65 2.97 4.99 -11.90
N TYR A 66 1.98 4.26 -11.40
CA TYR A 66 1.21 3.27 -12.13
C TYR A 66 -0.21 3.75 -12.45
N ALA A 67 -0.76 4.62 -11.60
CA ALA A 67 -2.05 5.28 -11.80
C ALA A 67 -1.93 6.77 -11.45
N PRO A 68 -1.26 7.56 -12.29
CA PRO A 68 -1.12 8.99 -12.08
C PRO A 68 -2.49 9.69 -12.13
N ARG A 69 -2.58 10.86 -11.49
CA ARG A 69 -3.77 11.72 -11.51
C ARG A 69 -4.19 12.11 -12.92
N GLU A 70 -3.20 12.40 -13.76
CA GLU A 70 -3.37 12.79 -15.15
C GLU A 70 -2.66 11.81 -16.08
N GLY A 71 -3.21 11.66 -17.28
CA GLY A 71 -2.77 10.67 -18.25
C GLY A 71 -3.46 9.32 -18.05
N HIS A 72 -3.09 8.37 -18.91
CA HIS A 72 -3.69 7.05 -18.96
C HIS A 72 -2.60 6.01 -19.22
N SER A 73 -2.77 4.82 -18.65
CA SER A 73 -1.98 3.66 -19.03
C SER A 73 -2.76 2.35 -18.82
N PRO A 74 -2.45 1.27 -19.55
CA PRO A 74 -3.14 -0.01 -19.37
C PRO A 74 -3.06 -0.59 -17.95
N ILE A 75 -2.00 -0.26 -17.20
CA ILE A 75 -1.86 -0.70 -15.81
C ILE A 75 -2.79 0.07 -14.87
N GLN A 76 -3.08 1.34 -15.17
CA GLN A 76 -4.05 2.13 -14.42
C GLN A 76 -5.45 1.52 -14.52
N ASP A 77 -5.84 1.00 -15.70
CA ASP A 77 -7.12 0.31 -15.88
C ASP A 77 -7.22 -0.94 -15.00
N ILE A 78 -6.11 -1.70 -14.87
CA ILE A 78 -6.05 -2.88 -14.00
C ILE A 78 -6.15 -2.47 -12.52
N LEU A 79 -5.44 -1.41 -12.10
CA LEU A 79 -5.50 -0.93 -10.72
C LEU A 79 -6.89 -0.40 -10.36
N LEU A 80 -7.52 0.30 -11.28
CA LEU A 80 -8.89 0.79 -11.15
C LEU A 80 -9.87 -0.38 -11.01
N ASP A 81 -9.71 -1.41 -11.83
CA ASP A 81 -10.49 -2.64 -11.74
C ASP A 81 -10.35 -3.32 -10.37
N ILE A 82 -9.11 -3.45 -9.87
CA ILE A 82 -8.86 -3.98 -8.52
C ILE A 82 -9.53 -3.10 -7.45
N ALA A 83 -9.44 -1.77 -7.57
CA ALA A 83 -10.04 -0.86 -6.60
C ALA A 83 -11.57 -0.96 -6.57
N GLU A 84 -12.23 -1.14 -7.73
CA GLU A 84 -13.69 -1.16 -7.84
C GLU A 84 -14.29 -2.55 -7.61
N ARG A 85 -13.63 -3.60 -8.10
CA ARG A 85 -14.18 -4.98 -8.11
C ARG A 85 -13.34 -5.98 -7.33
N GLY A 86 -12.08 -5.70 -7.00
CA GLY A 86 -11.17 -6.66 -6.36
C GLY A 86 -11.73 -7.32 -5.10
N ARG A 87 -12.54 -6.59 -4.30
CA ARG A 87 -13.18 -7.12 -3.08
C ARG A 87 -14.06 -8.35 -3.33
N SER A 88 -14.80 -8.39 -4.45
CA SER A 88 -15.67 -9.53 -4.77
C SER A 88 -14.86 -10.79 -5.10
N LEU A 89 -13.67 -10.58 -5.68
CA LEU A 89 -12.68 -11.61 -6.03
C LEU A 89 -11.71 -11.94 -4.88
N GLY A 90 -11.82 -11.27 -3.74
CA GLY A 90 -10.93 -11.46 -2.60
C GLY A 90 -9.52 -10.92 -2.81
N VAL A 91 -9.35 -9.94 -3.71
CA VAL A 91 -8.13 -9.16 -3.88
C VAL A 91 -8.26 -7.87 -3.09
N ILE A 92 -7.27 -7.60 -2.23
CA ILE A 92 -7.22 -6.41 -1.39
C ILE A 92 -5.98 -5.61 -1.77
N LEU A 93 -6.17 -4.42 -2.32
CA LEU A 93 -5.09 -3.50 -2.66
C LEU A 93 -4.73 -2.62 -1.46
N ILE A 94 -3.45 -2.62 -1.11
CA ILE A 94 -2.84 -1.72 -0.14
C ILE A 94 -1.89 -0.83 -0.95
N GLY A 95 -2.32 0.40 -1.18
CA GLY A 95 -1.53 1.41 -1.87
C GLY A 95 -0.73 2.29 -0.91
N ALA A 96 0.48 2.65 -1.31
CA ALA A 96 1.28 3.67 -0.65
C ALA A 96 1.73 4.76 -1.64
N GLN A 97 1.76 6.00 -1.17
CA GLN A 97 2.12 7.19 -1.93
C GLN A 97 2.44 8.33 -0.97
N GLN A 98 3.25 9.30 -1.41
CA GLN A 98 3.51 10.52 -0.64
C GLN A 98 2.34 11.51 -0.68
N SER A 99 1.68 11.63 -1.83
CA SER A 99 0.57 12.56 -2.06
C SER A 99 -0.57 11.82 -2.76
N ALA A 100 -1.73 11.76 -2.12
CA ALA A 100 -2.94 11.19 -2.71
C ALA A 100 -3.43 12.02 -3.90
N SER A 101 -3.20 13.33 -3.91
CA SER A 101 -3.56 14.25 -5.01
C SER A 101 -2.90 13.90 -6.35
N ARG A 102 -1.80 13.13 -6.33
CA ARG A 102 -1.05 12.70 -7.52
C ARG A 102 -1.51 11.35 -8.08
N VAL A 103 -2.44 10.67 -7.41
CA VAL A 103 -2.97 9.37 -7.81
C VAL A 103 -4.34 9.56 -8.46
N GLU A 104 -4.74 8.65 -9.35
CA GLU A 104 -6.10 8.67 -9.88
C GLU A 104 -7.15 8.64 -8.74
N LYS A 105 -8.05 9.63 -8.75
CA LYS A 105 -9.12 9.88 -7.78
C LYS A 105 -10.04 8.69 -7.60
N ARG A 106 -10.35 7.90 -8.63
CA ARG A 106 -11.19 6.70 -8.47
C ARG A 106 -10.49 5.61 -7.66
N ILE A 107 -9.17 5.50 -7.73
CA ILE A 107 -8.43 4.51 -6.93
C ILE A 107 -8.43 4.92 -5.46
N THR A 108 -8.05 6.17 -5.16
CA THR A 108 -8.04 6.67 -3.77
C THR A 108 -9.45 6.83 -3.19
N GLY A 109 -10.44 7.15 -4.03
CA GLY A 109 -11.85 7.26 -3.67
C GLY A 109 -12.50 5.93 -3.25
N ASN A 110 -12.07 4.81 -3.85
CA ASN A 110 -12.57 3.48 -3.51
C ASN A 110 -11.87 2.85 -2.27
N ALA A 111 -10.83 3.49 -1.73
CA ALA A 111 -10.18 3.01 -0.50
C ALA A 111 -11.13 3.15 0.71
N SER A 112 -11.48 2.04 1.37
CA SER A 112 -12.33 2.06 2.57
C SER A 112 -11.56 2.46 3.83
N ILE A 113 -10.30 2.04 3.94
CA ILE A 113 -9.38 2.39 5.02
C ILE A 113 -8.36 3.37 4.45
N ARG A 114 -8.14 4.46 5.16
CA ARG A 114 -7.15 5.48 4.80
C ARG A 114 -6.28 5.81 6.00
N VAL A 115 -4.98 5.91 5.76
CA VAL A 115 -3.98 6.20 6.79
C VAL A 115 -3.10 7.33 6.26
N ASN A 116 -3.08 8.46 6.98
CA ASN A 116 -2.23 9.59 6.62
C ASN A 116 -1.19 9.82 7.69
N GLY A 117 0.05 10.01 7.26
CA GLY A 117 1.08 10.59 8.11
C GLY A 117 1.03 12.11 8.06
N ARG A 118 2.20 12.72 8.24
CA ARG A 118 2.34 14.16 8.12
C ARG A 118 2.14 14.58 6.66
N LEU A 119 1.27 15.57 6.43
CA LEU A 119 1.04 16.18 5.12
C LEU A 119 1.67 17.56 5.06
N ASP A 120 1.99 18.06 3.87
CA ASP A 120 2.19 19.48 3.68
C ASP A 120 0.83 20.22 3.69
N PHE A 121 0.86 21.54 3.85
CA PHE A 121 -0.37 22.33 3.95
C PHE A 121 -1.22 22.24 2.68
N ALA A 122 -0.62 22.30 1.49
CA ALA A 122 -1.37 22.28 0.23
C ALA A 122 -2.06 20.93 0.00
N GLU A 123 -1.34 19.84 0.24
CA GLU A 123 -1.85 18.47 0.17
C GLU A 123 -3.00 18.27 1.17
N SER A 124 -2.86 18.79 2.41
CA SER A 124 -3.92 18.68 3.43
C SER A 124 -5.24 19.33 3.01
N GLN A 125 -5.21 20.31 2.11
CA GLN A 125 -6.40 21.00 1.59
C GLN A 125 -6.96 20.35 0.32
N SER A 126 -6.33 19.30 -0.19
CA SER A 126 -6.76 18.64 -1.42
C SER A 126 -8.04 17.83 -1.21
N PRO A 127 -8.95 17.74 -2.22
CA PRO A 127 -10.22 17.03 -2.09
C PRO A 127 -10.10 15.55 -1.72
N GLU A 128 -8.96 14.93 -2.02
CA GLU A 128 -8.65 13.55 -1.66
C GLU A 128 -8.67 13.31 -0.14
N TYR A 129 -8.61 14.37 0.68
CA TYR A 129 -8.65 14.33 2.15
C TYR A 129 -9.98 14.80 2.75
N ASP A 130 -11.01 15.07 1.96
CA ASP A 130 -12.31 15.56 2.45
C ASP A 130 -13.05 14.57 3.38
N TYR A 131 -12.58 13.31 3.45
CA TYR A 131 -13.04 12.35 4.44
C TYR A 131 -12.59 12.67 5.88
N LEU A 132 -11.64 13.60 6.06
CA LEU A 132 -11.22 14.09 7.37
C LEU A 132 -11.92 15.42 7.70
N PRO A 133 -12.36 15.63 8.95
CA PRO A 133 -12.74 16.97 9.41
C PRO A 133 -11.59 17.96 9.24
N GLU A 134 -11.91 19.23 8.98
CA GLU A 134 -10.91 20.28 8.74
C GLU A 134 -9.86 20.38 9.85
N SER A 135 -10.28 20.23 11.12
CA SER A 135 -9.36 20.22 12.26
C SER A 135 -8.32 19.10 12.19
N PHE A 136 -8.67 17.93 11.66
CA PHE A 136 -7.73 16.82 11.45
C PHE A 136 -6.83 17.06 10.24
N ARG A 137 -7.34 17.71 9.18
CA ARG A 137 -6.52 18.12 8.02
C ARG A 137 -5.46 19.14 8.42
N LEU A 138 -5.83 20.15 9.20
CA LEU A 138 -4.84 21.11 9.72
C LEU A 138 -3.87 20.45 10.69
N ARG A 139 -4.34 19.56 11.57
CA ARG A 139 -3.48 18.84 12.52
C ARG A 139 -2.49 17.92 11.81
N SER A 140 -2.84 17.29 10.68
CA SER A 140 -1.92 16.43 9.93
C SER A 140 -0.68 17.17 9.42
N THR A 141 -0.71 18.51 9.34
CA THR A 141 0.47 19.31 8.95
C THR A 141 1.56 19.39 10.03
N ILE A 142 1.16 19.19 11.30
CA ILE A 142 2.01 19.36 12.49
C ILE A 142 2.20 18.09 13.32
N ILE A 143 1.60 16.96 12.94
CA ILE A 143 1.84 15.69 13.65
C ILE A 143 3.30 15.27 13.54
N LYS A 144 3.80 14.64 14.61
CA LYS A 144 5.18 14.15 14.68
C LYS A 144 5.37 12.95 13.74
N PRO A 145 6.57 12.74 13.19
CA PRO A 145 6.91 11.49 12.51
C PRO A 145 6.57 10.29 13.39
N GLY A 146 6.01 9.24 12.78
CA GLY A 146 5.52 8.06 13.50
C GLY A 146 4.09 8.19 14.04
N THR A 147 3.49 9.38 14.09
CA THR A 147 2.04 9.53 14.36
C THR A 147 1.27 9.50 13.04
N MET A 148 0.19 8.73 13.01
CA MET A 148 -0.68 8.58 11.83
C MET A 148 -2.15 8.82 12.21
N ILE A 149 -2.93 9.33 11.26
CA ILE A 149 -4.39 9.46 11.37
C ILE A 149 -5.01 8.34 10.54
N VAL A 150 -5.84 7.50 11.17
CA VAL A 150 -6.55 6.39 10.54
C VAL A 150 -8.02 6.73 10.44
N HIS A 151 -8.57 6.60 9.23
CA HIS A 151 -9.99 6.63 8.97
C HIS A 151 -10.43 5.26 8.45
N GLN A 152 -11.51 4.73 9.02
CA GLN A 152 -12.06 3.41 8.65
C GLN A 152 -13.57 3.36 8.92
N PRO A 153 -14.34 2.52 8.21
CA PRO A 153 -15.81 2.58 8.23
C PRO A 153 -16.50 2.28 9.57
N ASP A 154 -15.89 1.45 10.42
CA ASP A 154 -16.49 0.96 11.66
C ASP A 154 -16.33 1.96 12.84
N ILE A 155 -15.42 2.94 12.72
CA ILE A 155 -15.25 4.00 13.73
C ILE A 155 -15.60 5.35 13.09
N PRO A 156 -16.67 6.04 13.57
CA PRO A 156 -17.15 7.28 12.96
C PRO A 156 -16.16 8.46 12.98
N ALA A 157 -15.18 8.44 13.89
CA ALA A 157 -14.19 9.49 14.05
C ALA A 157 -12.79 9.02 13.63
N PRO A 158 -11.97 9.86 12.99
CA PRO A 158 -10.59 9.50 12.71
C PRO A 158 -9.80 9.25 14.01
N VAL A 159 -8.98 8.21 14.02
CA VAL A 159 -8.21 7.77 15.18
C VAL A 159 -6.74 8.16 14.98
N LEU A 160 -6.14 8.81 15.97
CA LEU A 160 -4.68 9.00 15.98
C LEU A 160 -4.02 7.74 16.55
N ILE A 161 -3.04 7.23 15.83
CA ILE A 161 -2.20 6.11 16.27
C ILE A 161 -0.73 6.50 16.24
N ASN A 162 0.08 5.85 17.08
CA ASN A 162 1.52 5.83 16.90
C ASN A 162 1.87 4.56 16.14
N PHE A 163 2.46 4.72 14.96
CA PHE A 163 2.96 3.61 14.18
C PHE A 163 4.10 2.93 14.94
N PRO A 164 4.03 1.61 15.14
CA PRO A 164 5.04 0.91 15.90
C PRO A 164 6.38 0.97 15.18
N LEU A 165 7.46 1.01 15.95
CA LEU A 165 8.78 0.77 15.41
C LEU A 165 8.85 -0.68 14.88
N PRO A 166 9.60 -0.92 13.80
CA PRO A 166 9.74 -2.27 13.26
C PRO A 166 10.33 -3.20 14.32
N ALA A 167 9.91 -4.47 14.31
CA ALA A 167 10.40 -5.48 15.25
C ALA A 167 11.85 -5.94 14.97
N TRP A 168 12.52 -5.30 14.02
CA TRP A 168 13.90 -5.57 13.63
C TRP A 168 14.60 -4.27 13.26
N ALA A 169 15.93 -4.25 13.44
CA ALA A 169 16.77 -3.15 13.00
C ALA A 169 16.72 -3.01 11.47
N THR A 170 16.41 -1.81 11.00
CA THR A 170 16.39 -1.46 9.57
C THR A 170 17.73 -0.89 9.10
N ARG A 171 18.57 -0.45 10.05
CA ARG A 171 19.94 0.04 9.81
C ARG A 171 20.92 -0.67 10.75
N GLY A 172 22.17 -0.82 10.31
CA GLY A 172 23.21 -1.43 11.14
C GLY A 172 23.43 -0.72 12.49
N GLU A 173 23.21 0.59 12.51
CA GLU A 173 23.28 1.42 13.73
C GLU A 173 22.15 1.14 14.74
N GLU A 174 21.02 0.58 14.28
CA GLU A 174 19.86 0.26 15.13
C GLU A 174 20.01 -1.10 15.84
N VAL A 175 21.04 -1.89 15.51
CA VAL A 175 21.26 -3.23 16.07
C VAL A 175 21.68 -3.18 17.55
N ASP A 176 22.30 -2.08 17.98
CA ASP A 176 22.88 -1.93 19.33
C ASP A 176 22.10 -0.94 20.22
N ASP A 177 20.94 -0.48 19.77
CA ASP A 177 20.11 0.45 20.53
C ASP A 177 19.32 -0.30 21.62
N GLN A 178 19.97 -0.51 22.77
CA GLN A 178 19.45 -1.25 23.93
C GLN A 178 18.14 -0.67 24.49
N ASP A 179 17.85 0.61 24.21
CA ASP A 179 16.62 1.28 24.64
C ASP A 179 15.39 0.81 23.83
N LEU A 180 15.57 0.42 22.56
CA LEU A 180 14.49 -0.13 21.73
C LEU A 180 14.05 -1.51 22.21
N ASP A 181 15.02 -2.33 22.60
CA ASP A 181 14.80 -3.67 23.12
C ASP A 181 14.06 -3.64 24.46
N LYS A 182 14.36 -2.64 25.29
CA LYS A 182 13.65 -2.37 26.55
C LYS A 182 12.22 -1.87 26.30
N ALA A 183 12.02 -0.91 25.41
CA ALA A 183 10.70 -0.37 25.08
C ALA A 183 9.78 -1.45 24.45
N ALA A 184 10.33 -2.32 23.61
CA ALA A 184 9.60 -3.45 23.03
C ALA A 184 9.17 -4.46 24.10
N ARG A 185 10.02 -4.77 25.07
CA ARG A 185 9.70 -5.65 26.20
C ARG A 185 8.62 -5.05 27.11
N GLU A 186 8.74 -3.76 27.47
CA GLU A 186 7.74 -3.06 28.28
C GLU A 186 6.36 -2.96 27.59
N PHE A 187 6.34 -2.87 26.26
CA PHE A 187 5.09 -2.94 25.49
C PHE A 187 4.51 -4.36 25.50
N ALA A 188 5.33 -5.39 25.28
CA ALA A 188 4.90 -6.78 25.28
C ALA A 188 4.38 -7.24 26.66
N GLU A 189 4.90 -6.72 27.76
CA GLU A 189 4.43 -7.05 29.11
C GLU A 189 3.09 -6.39 29.50
N LYS A 190 2.63 -5.38 28.75
CA LYS A 190 1.37 -4.69 29.00
C LYS A 190 0.14 -5.35 28.34
N PHE A 191 0.35 -6.40 27.55
CA PHE A 191 -0.68 -7.14 26.82
C PHE A 191 -0.48 -8.65 26.96
#